data_AF-A0A7G2TIC2-F1
#
_entry.id   AF-A0A7G2TIC2-F1
#
_cell.length_a   1.000
_cell.length_b   1.000
_cell.length_c   1.000
_cell.angle_alpha   90.00
_cell.angle_beta   90.00
_cell.angle_gamma   90.00
#
_symmetry.space_group_name_H-M   'P 1'
#
loop_
_entity.id
_entity.type
_entity.pdbx_description
1 polymer ?
#
loop_
_entity_poly.entity_id
_entity_poly.type
_entity_poly.pdbx_seq_one_letter_code
_entity_poly.pdbx_strand_id
1 'polypeptide(L)' 'MPVVWLIIVGAAAGFLATRVMRVNLGVVETVGLGIAGAVIGGLVLRFLIAVTGALAGLVGAVLGAILLIWLWQIYMRR' A
#
# COMPACT_ATOMS: atom_id res chain seq x y z
N MET A 1 9.42 -15.64 3.98
CA MET A 1 8.54 -14.94 4.95
C MET A 1 7.34 -14.21 4.33
N PRO A 2 7.41 -13.50 3.18
CA PRO A 2 6.24 -12.75 2.68
C PRO A 2 5.11 -13.63 2.10
N VAL A 3 5.44 -14.80 1.54
CA VAL A 3 4.48 -15.68 0.87
C VAL A 3 3.51 -16.35 1.86
N VAL A 4 4.01 -16.82 3.00
CA VAL A 4 3.16 -17.46 4.03
C VAL A 4 2.15 -16.47 4.60
N TRP A 5 2.57 -15.22 4.84
CA TRP A 5 1.68 -14.16 5.29
C TRP A 5 0.59 -13.86 4.26
N LEU A 6 0.94 -13.83 2.97
CA LEU A 6 0.01 -13.61 1.87
C LEU A 6 -1.06 -14.71 1.78
N ILE A 7 -0.68 -15.97 2.04
CA ILE A 7 -1.61 -17.10 2.08
C ILE A 7 -2.57 -16.98 3.27
N ILE A 8 -2.08 -16.60 4.46
CA ILE A 8 -2.91 -16.42 5.65
C ILE A 8 -3.89 -15.25 5.46
N VAL A 9 -3.39 -14.10 5.00
CA VAL A 9 -4.21 -12.91 4.72
C VAL A 9 -5.20 -13.18 3.60
N GLY A 10 -4.76 -13.87 2.54
CA GLY A 10 -5.61 -14.30 1.43
C GLY A 10 -6.73 -15.22 1.92
N ALA A 11 -6.41 -16.26 2.69
CA ALA A 11 -7.41 -17.17 3.26
C ALA A 11 -8.42 -16.44 4.17
N ALA A 12 -7.95 -15.52 5.02
CA ALA A 12 -8.81 -14.71 5.86
C ALA A 12 -9.73 -13.78 5.04
N ALA A 13 -9.19 -13.13 4.00
CA ALA A 13 -9.94 -12.28 3.10
C ALA A 13 -10.98 -13.07 2.28
N GLY A 14 -10.61 -14.26 1.80
CA GLY A 14 -11.52 -15.16 1.09
C GLY A 14 -12.68 -15.63 1.97
N PHE A 15 -12.41 -15.99 3.23
CA PHE A 15 -13.45 -16.37 4.19
C PHE A 15 -14.39 -15.20 4.51
N LEU A 16 -13.86 -13.99 4.67
CA LEU A 16 -14.66 -12.78 4.85
C LEU A 16 -15.53 -12.48 3.62
N ALA A 17 -14.95 -12.56 2.42
CA ALA A 17 -15.66 -12.29 1.17
C ALA A 17 -16.83 -13.28 0.95
N THR A 18 -16.59 -14.58 1.15
CA THR A 18 -17.64 -15.62 1.03
C THR A 18 -18.77 -15.41 2.04
N ARG A 19 -18.45 -14.99 3.27
CA ARG A 19 -19.45 -14.67 4.29
C ARG A 19 -20.26 -13.41 3.96
N VAL A 20 -19.61 -12.35 3.49
CA VAL A 20 -20.27 -11.10 3.09
C VAL A 20 -21.19 -11.34 1.89
N MET A 21 -20.72 -12.10 0.90
CA MET A 21 -21.48 -12.38 -0.32
C MET A 21 -22.51 -13.52 -0.14
N ARG A 22 -22.57 -14.16 1.05
CA ARG A 22 -23.45 -15.31 1.36
C ARG A 22 -23.33 -16.45 0.34
N VAL A 23 -22.12 -16.67 -0.18
CA VAL A 23 -21.84 -17.74 -1.13
C VAL A 23 -21.09 -18.85 -0.39
N ASN A 24 -21.61 -20.07 -0.43
CA ASN A 24 -20.92 -21.25 0.10
C ASN A 24 -19.94 -21.76 -0.95
N LEU A 25 -18.68 -21.36 -0.81
CA LEU A 25 -17.56 -21.88 -1.59
C LEU A 25 -16.79 -22.89 -0.74
N GLY A 26 -16.21 -23.90 -1.37
CA GLY A 26 -15.34 -24.85 -0.68
C GLY A 26 -14.06 -24.19 -0.18
N VAL A 27 -13.30 -24.91 0.64
CA VAL A 27 -12.07 -24.40 1.27
C VAL A 27 -11.03 -24.00 0.21
N VAL A 28 -10.90 -24.79 -0.85
CA VAL A 28 -9.91 -24.56 -1.91
C VAL A 28 -10.26 -23.31 -2.72
N GLU A 29 -11.53 -23.15 -3.09
CA GLU A 29 -12.03 -22.01 -3.86
C GLU A 29 -11.94 -20.73 -3.04
N THR A 30 -12.28 -20.80 -1.75
CA THR A 30 -12.21 -19.66 -0.82
C THR A 30 -10.78 -19.15 -0.67
N VAL A 31 -9.81 -20.06 -0.49
CA VAL A 31 -8.39 -19.71 -0.40
C VAL A 31 -7.87 -19.19 -1.75
N GLY A 32 -8.27 -19.81 -2.87
CA GLY A 32 -7.90 -19.38 -4.21
C GLY A 32 -8.36 -17.96 -4.54
N LEU A 33 -9.65 -17.66 -4.30
CA LEU A 33 -10.22 -16.31 -4.43
C LEU A 33 -9.54 -15.32 -3.48
N GLY A 34 -9.24 -15.77 -2.26
CA GLY A 34 -8.53 -14.99 -1.26
C GLY A 34 -7.13 -14.57 -1.70
N ILE A 35 -6.35 -15.50 -2.26
CA ILE A 35 -5.01 -15.22 -2.79
C ILE A 35 -5.10 -14.27 -4.00
N ALA A 36 -6.04 -14.52 -4.93
CA ALA A 36 -6.25 -13.64 -6.08
C ALA A 36 -6.63 -12.21 -5.63
N GLY A 37 -7.53 -12.09 -4.66
CA GLY A 37 -7.92 -10.82 -4.05
C GLY A 37 -6.76 -10.11 -3.35
N ALA A 38 -5.90 -10.85 -2.65
CA ALA A 38 -4.71 -10.29 -1.99
C ALA A 38 -3.66 -9.78 -3.00
N VAL A 39 -3.50 -10.45 -4.14
CA VAL A 39 -2.62 -9.98 -5.23
C VAL A 39 -3.14 -8.69 -5.84
N ILE A 40 -4.44 -8.64 -6.17
CA ILE A 40 -5.09 -7.44 -6.74
C ILE A 40 -5.07 -6.29 -5.73
N GLY A 41 -5.48 -6.54 -4.48
CA GLY A 41 -5.46 -5.54 -3.41
C GLY A 41 -4.06 -5.00 -3.15
N GLY A 42 -3.05 -5.87 -3.16
CA GLY A 42 -1.64 -5.47 -3.05
C GLY A 42 -1.18 -4.58 -4.20
N LEU A 43 -1.57 -4.88 -5.44
CA LEU A 43 -1.28 -4.04 -6.61
C LEU A 43 -1.95 -2.67 -6.53
N VAL A 44 -3.24 -2.62 -6.18
CA VAL A 44 -3.98 -1.36 -6.02
C VAL A 44 -3.36 -0.50 -4.92
N LEU A 45 -3.03 -1.10 -3.77
CA LEU A 45 -2.41 -0.38 -2.66
C LEU A 45 -1.04 0.18 -3.06
N ARG A 46 -0.22 -0.59 -3.78
CA ARG A 46 1.08 -0.12 -4.30
C ARG A 46 0.91 1.05 -5.25
N PHE A 47 -0.06 0.99 -6.15
CA PHE A 47 -0.37 2.09 -7.05
C PHE A 47 -0.77 3.36 -6.27
N LEU A 48 -1.64 3.21 -5.27
CA LEU A 48 -2.07 4.33 -4.45
C LEU A 48 -0.92 4.95 -3.64
N ILE A 49 -0.05 4.12 -3.07
CA ILE A 49 1.16 4.59 -2.36
C ILE A 49 2.12 5.27 -3.33
N ALA A 50 2.29 4.77 -4.56
CA ALA A 50 3.16 5.39 -5.54
C ALA A 50 2.67 6.80 -5.93
N VAL A 51 1.37 6.95 -6.20
CA VAL A 51 0.77 8.24 -6.57
C VAL A 51 0.82 9.22 -5.40
N THR A 52 0.37 8.79 -4.21
CA THR A 52 0.38 9.65 -3.01
C THR A 52 1.81 9.97 -2.57
N GLY A 53 2.73 9.01 -2.66
CA GLY A 53 4.15 9.17 -2.37
C GLY A 53 4.84 10.15 -3.33
N ALA A 54 4.49 10.14 -4.61
CA ALA A 54 5.03 11.11 -5.57
C ALA A 54 4.59 12.55 -5.24
N LEU A 55 3.31 12.75 -4.90
CA LEU A 55 2.79 14.06 -4.49
C LEU A 55 3.40 14.51 -3.16
N ALA A 56 3.47 13.62 -2.17
CA ALA A 56 4.11 13.90 -0.89
C ALA A 56 5.61 14.22 -1.07
N GLY A 57 6.29 13.52 -1.98
CA GLY A 57 7.68 13.76 -2.33
C GLY A 57 7.90 15.15 -2.94
N LEU A 58 6.98 15.62 -3.79
CA LEU A 58 7.04 16.98 -4.34
C LEU A 58 6.91 18.02 -3.23
N VAL A 59 5.91 17.87 -2.34
CA VAL A 59 5.73 18.78 -1.21
C VAL A 59 6.95 18.77 -0.28
N GLY A 60 7.46 17.57 0.05
CA GLY A 60 8.67 17.41 0.87
C GLY A 60 9.90 18.03 0.23
N ALA A 61 10.08 17.89 -1.08
CA ALA A 61 11.19 18.49 -1.82
C ALA A 61 11.12 20.02 -1.83
N VAL A 62 9.94 20.60 -2.05
CA VAL A 62 9.73 22.05 -2.00
C VAL A 62 10.04 22.59 -0.60
N LEU A 63 9.49 21.96 0.45
CA LEU A 63 9.77 22.36 1.83
C LEU A 63 11.25 22.21 2.18
N GLY A 64 11.89 21.12 1.75
CA GLY A 64 13.33 20.90 1.94
C GLY A 64 14.17 21.97 1.24
N ALA A 65 13.84 22.33 0.00
CA ALA A 65 14.53 23.37 -0.75
C ALA A 65 14.39 24.74 -0.07
N ILE A 66 13.19 25.11 0.38
CA ILE A 66 12.96 26.37 1.14
C ILE A 66 13.83 26.40 2.39
N LEU A 67 13.86 25.30 3.15
CA LEU A 67 14.65 25.20 4.38
C LEU A 67 16.15 25.31 4.11
N LEU A 68 16.65 24.65 3.06
CA LEU A 68 18.06 24.74 2.65
C LEU A 68 18.44 26.15 2.20
N ILE A 69 17.58 26.82 1.41
CA ILE A 69 17.80 28.20 0.97
C ILE A 69 17.84 29.14 2.18
N TRP A 70 16.90 28.99 3.12
CA TRP A 70 16.87 29.78 4.35
C TRP A 70 18.14 29.60 5.18
N LEU A 71 18.61 28.35 5.31
CA LEU A 71 19.85 28.04 6.02
C LEU A 71 21.05 28.69 5.32
N TRP A 72 21.14 28.56 4.00
CA TRP A 72 22.21 29.18 3.21
C TRP A 72 22.20 30.72 3.36
N GLN A 73 21.04 31.36 3.38
CA GLN A 73 20.93 32.80 3.61
C GLN A 73 21.43 33.21 5.00
N ILE A 74 21.24 32.40 6.03
CA ILE A 74 21.67 32.72 7.40
C ILE A 74 23.18 32.59 7.56
N TYR A 75 23.78 31.53 7.02
CA TYR A 75 25.18 31.22 7.27
C TYR A 75 26.15 31.81 6.23
N MET A 76 25.76 31.90 4.95
CA MET A 76 26.63 32.39 3.87
C MET A 76 26.43 33.86 3.51
N ARG A 77 25.39 34.53 4.04
CA ARG A 77 25.15 35.97 3.82
C ARG A 77 25.68 36.85 4.97
N ARG A 78 26.44 36.27 5.90
CA ARG A 78 27.41 36.96 6.75
C ARG A 78 28.79 36.88 6.12
#